data_AF-A0A2A7VX12-F1
#
_entry.id   AF-A0A2A7VX12-F1
#
_cell.length_a   1.000
_cell.length_b   1.000
_cell.length_c   1.000
_cell.angle_alpha   90.00
_cell.angle_beta   90.00
_cell.angle_gamma   90.00
#
_symmetry.space_group_name_H-M   'P 1'
#
loop_
_entity.id
_entity.type
_entity.pdbx_description
1 polymer ?
#
loop_
_entity_poly.entity_id
_entity_poly.type
_entity_poly.pdbx_seq_one_letter_code
_entity_poly.pdbx_strand_id
1 'polypeptide(L)'
;MIRNLKKAALNSLDGKWGVSIGVSALYYFVPTLSASAIASFIYLIFGLFIGVIGLDVFLIYSIGGQPQVDPTAIVLLILSYVFIGLICFLIYSVIQGIFNYGYSVFTLRLGKNEDAKVDDVFVGFRKNNLFKSMKLGVLQAIFLFLWSLLLIVPGIIKYFSYSMAYYILIENPDYTASEALRESKRIMKGQKFRLFVLWLSFIGWFLLTAFIGMFTFNLSFIFISPYYNTTVSHFYLDLIKKQDAREAKVSI
;
A
#
# COMPACT_ATOMS: atom_id res chain seq x y z
N MET A 1 -10.92 16.57 18.57
CA MET A 1 -11.19 15.28 17.90
C MET A 1 -9.91 14.56 17.45
N ILE A 2 -9.10 15.11 16.53
CA ILE A 2 -7.84 14.44 16.06
C ILE A 2 -6.85 14.15 17.19
N ARG A 3 -6.67 15.10 18.12
CA ARG A 3 -5.85 14.92 19.33
C ARG A 3 -6.26 13.71 20.16
N ASN A 4 -7.57 13.41 20.24
CA ASN A 4 -8.08 12.28 21.01
C ASN A 4 -7.73 10.95 20.33
N LEU A 5 -7.82 10.87 19.00
CA LEU A 5 -7.41 9.69 18.24
C LEU A 5 -5.92 9.40 18.42
N LYS A 6 -5.08 10.45 18.33
CA LYS A 6 -3.65 10.35 18.57
C LYS A 6 -3.33 9.88 20.00
N LYS A 7 -4.00 10.45 21.00
CA LYS A 7 -3.83 10.03 22.40
C LYS A 7 -4.27 8.58 22.63
N ALA A 8 -5.40 8.17 22.03
CA ALA A 8 -5.86 6.78 22.10
C ALA A 8 -4.86 5.82 21.47
N ALA A 9 -4.27 6.18 20.33
CA ALA A 9 -3.23 5.39 19.69
C ALA A 9 -1.98 5.25 20.55
N LEU A 10 -1.51 6.34 21.18
CA LEU A 10 -0.37 6.29 22.10
C LEU A 10 -0.66 5.39 23.31
N ASN A 11 -1.87 5.46 23.87
CA ASN A 11 -2.28 4.59 24.97
C ASN A 11 -2.32 3.11 24.53
N SER A 12 -2.84 2.80 23.34
CA SER A 12 -2.86 1.42 22.81
C SER A 12 -1.47 0.86 22.52
N LEU A 13 -0.49 1.73 22.25
CA LEU A 13 0.91 1.37 22.00
C LEU A 13 1.75 1.30 23.26
N ASP A 14 1.26 1.81 24.40
CA ASP A 14 2.00 1.81 25.65
C ASP A 14 2.33 0.37 26.08
N GLY A 15 3.59 0.12 26.40
CA GLY A 15 4.12 -1.23 26.64
C GLY A 15 4.22 -2.16 25.39
N LYS A 16 3.71 -1.76 24.22
CA LYS A 16 3.70 -2.56 22.97
C LYS A 16 4.56 -1.98 21.84
N TRP A 17 5.32 -0.91 22.09
CA TRP A 17 6.16 -0.26 21.08
C TRP A 17 7.17 -1.18 20.40
N GLY A 18 7.88 -2.02 21.15
CA GLY A 18 8.88 -2.93 20.59
C GLY A 18 8.29 -3.91 19.58
N VAL A 19 7.16 -4.55 19.94
CA VAL A 19 6.41 -5.45 19.06
C VAL A 19 5.91 -4.68 17.83
N SER A 20 5.36 -3.49 18.03
CA SER A 20 4.77 -2.68 16.97
C SER A 20 5.81 -2.20 15.95
N ILE A 21 7.01 -1.82 16.41
CA ILE A 21 8.14 -1.48 15.55
C ILE A 21 8.61 -2.72 14.77
N GLY A 22 8.71 -3.88 15.43
CA GLY A 22 9.06 -5.13 14.77
C GLY A 22 8.07 -5.52 13.66
N VAL A 23 6.77 -5.40 13.94
CA VAL A 23 5.71 -5.63 12.96
C VAL A 23 5.79 -4.63 11.80
N SER A 24 6.03 -3.35 12.09
CA SER A 24 6.23 -2.33 11.06
C SER A 24 7.45 -2.61 10.19
N ALA A 25 8.56 -3.08 10.77
CA ALA A 25 9.74 -3.49 10.01
C ALA A 25 9.41 -4.65 9.06
N LEU A 26 8.71 -5.69 9.54
CA LEU A 26 8.27 -6.80 8.69
C LEU A 26 7.34 -6.33 7.56
N TYR A 27 6.40 -5.42 7.88
CA TYR A 27 5.45 -4.86 6.93
C TYR A 27 6.13 -4.06 5.79
N TYR A 28 7.22 -3.34 6.05
CA TYR A 28 7.91 -2.58 5.00
C TYR A 28 9.01 -3.37 4.31
N PHE A 29 9.90 -4.02 5.06
CA PHE A 29 11.11 -4.61 4.49
C PHE A 29 10.80 -5.91 3.74
N VAL A 30 9.94 -6.78 4.27
CA VAL A 30 9.71 -8.08 3.62
C VAL A 30 9.08 -7.93 2.23
N PRO A 31 8.00 -7.12 2.04
CA PRO A 31 7.46 -6.87 0.71
C PRO A 31 8.46 -6.19 -0.23
N THR A 32 9.18 -5.19 0.28
CA THR A 32 10.10 -4.40 -0.55
C THR A 32 11.28 -5.22 -1.02
N LEU A 33 11.92 -5.98 -0.13
CA LEU A 33 13.07 -6.83 -0.46
C LEU A 33 12.68 -8.02 -1.34
N SER A 34 11.54 -8.65 -1.08
CA SER A 34 11.07 -9.75 -1.93
C SER A 34 10.71 -9.26 -3.33
N ALA A 35 9.96 -8.16 -3.46
CA ALA A 35 9.60 -7.61 -4.76
C ALA A 35 10.81 -7.06 -5.51
N SER A 36 11.77 -6.41 -4.83
CA SER A 36 12.99 -5.90 -5.48
C SER A 36 13.88 -7.04 -5.96
N ALA A 37 14.04 -8.12 -5.19
CA ALA A 37 14.79 -9.30 -5.64
C ALA A 37 14.16 -9.94 -6.88
N ILE A 38 12.83 -10.10 -6.89
CA ILE A 38 12.09 -10.62 -8.06
C ILE A 38 12.27 -9.69 -9.27
N ALA A 39 12.11 -8.37 -9.07
CA ALA A 39 12.27 -7.40 -10.14
C ALA A 39 13.70 -7.40 -10.71
N SER A 40 14.71 -7.39 -9.84
CA SER A 40 16.12 -7.47 -10.26
C SER A 40 16.40 -8.74 -11.06
N PHE A 41 15.83 -9.88 -10.67
CA PHE A 41 15.95 -11.12 -11.43
C PHE A 41 15.28 -11.04 -12.82
N ILE A 42 14.09 -10.44 -12.91
CA ILE A 42 13.40 -10.24 -14.20
C ILE A 42 14.21 -9.30 -15.11
N TYR A 43 14.69 -8.17 -14.58
CA TYR A 43 15.51 -7.23 -15.35
C TYR A 43 16.87 -7.83 -15.75
N LEU A 44 17.45 -8.70 -14.91
CA LEU A 44 18.65 -9.45 -15.26
C LEU A 44 18.40 -10.38 -16.45
N ILE A 45 17.33 -11.19 -16.41
CA ILE A 45 16.96 -12.07 -17.52
C ILE A 45 16.73 -11.26 -18.80
N PHE A 46 16.01 -10.14 -18.69
CA PHE A 46 15.75 -9.26 -19.83
C PHE A 46 17.05 -8.68 -20.40
N GLY A 47 17.97 -8.21 -19.55
CA GLY A 47 19.28 -7.71 -19.97
C GLY A 47 20.14 -8.79 -20.65
N LEU A 48 20.14 -10.02 -20.13
CA LEU A 48 20.81 -11.15 -20.75
C LEU A 48 20.21 -11.49 -22.12
N PHE A 49 18.89 -11.45 -22.24
CA PHE A 49 18.20 -11.67 -23.52
C PHE A 49 18.62 -10.66 -24.59
N ILE A 50 18.68 -9.37 -24.24
CA ILE A 50 19.21 -8.32 -25.13
C ILE A 50 20.69 -8.58 -25.47
N GLY A 51 21.48 -9.01 -24.49
CA GLY A 51 22.89 -9.38 -24.70
C GLY A 51 23.08 -10.54 -25.69
N VAL A 52 22.17 -11.52 -25.68
CA VAL A 52 22.18 -12.67 -26.63
C VAL A 52 21.77 -12.25 -28.04
N ILE A 53 20.78 -11.37 -28.15
CA ILE A 53 20.31 -10.86 -29.45
C ILE A 53 21.37 -9.99 -30.13
N GLY A 54 22.21 -9.31 -29.35
CA GLY A 54 23.28 -8.46 -29.86
C GLY A 54 22.84 -7.00 -30.05
N LEU A 55 23.81 -6.08 -30.03
CA LEU A 55 23.55 -4.65 -30.19
C LEU A 55 23.24 -4.24 -31.64
N ASP A 56 23.56 -5.11 -32.60
CA ASP A 56 23.29 -4.96 -34.02
C ASP A 56 21.79 -4.87 -34.33
N VAL A 57 20.92 -5.46 -33.50
CA VAL A 57 19.47 -5.30 -33.63
C VAL A 57 18.98 -3.86 -33.38
N PHE A 58 19.80 -3.02 -32.75
CA PHE A 58 19.50 -1.59 -32.61
C PHE A 58 20.05 -0.74 -33.76
N LEU A 59 20.68 -1.33 -34.77
CA LEU A 59 21.33 -0.63 -35.87
C LEU A 59 20.67 -0.92 -37.21
N ILE A 60 20.46 0.12 -38.00
CA ILE A 60 20.19 0.05 -39.44
C ILE A 60 21.40 0.61 -40.20
N TYR A 61 21.66 0.08 -41.38
CA TYR A 61 22.75 0.53 -42.23
C TYR A 61 22.21 1.40 -43.36
N SER A 62 22.74 2.62 -43.45
CA SER A 62 22.48 3.50 -44.60
C SER A 62 23.04 2.89 -45.90
N ILE A 63 22.60 3.41 -47.06
CA ILE A 63 23.11 2.98 -48.39
C ILE A 63 24.64 3.13 -48.49
N GLY A 64 25.24 4.07 -47.73
CA GLY A 64 26.69 4.27 -47.62
C GLY A 64 27.40 3.38 -46.59
N GLY A 65 26.72 2.41 -45.99
CA GLY A 65 27.28 1.45 -45.02
C GLY A 65 27.54 2.01 -43.61
N GLN A 66 27.19 3.28 -43.35
CA GLN A 66 27.33 3.87 -42.02
C GLN A 66 26.21 3.35 -41.09
N PRO A 67 26.55 2.82 -39.90
CA PRO A 67 25.56 2.37 -38.92
C PRO A 67 24.81 3.55 -38.32
N GLN A 68 23.50 3.45 -38.23
CA GLN A 68 22.60 4.42 -37.60
C GLN A 68 21.71 3.69 -36.60
N VAL A 69 21.40 4.33 -35.47
CA VAL A 69 20.47 3.77 -34.49
C VAL A 69 19.08 3.69 -35.09
N ASP A 70 18.46 2.51 -35.02
CA ASP A 70 17.09 2.29 -35.44
C ASP A 70 16.11 2.91 -34.41
N PRO A 71 15.37 3.98 -34.78
CA PRO A 71 14.41 4.59 -33.87
C PRO A 71 13.30 3.61 -33.45
N THR A 72 12.95 2.65 -34.31
CA THR A 72 11.89 1.67 -34.02
C THR A 72 12.34 0.66 -32.97
N ALA A 73 13.57 0.16 -33.05
CA ALA A 73 14.16 -0.71 -32.04
C ALA A 73 14.25 -0.03 -30.67
N ILE A 74 14.59 1.26 -30.63
CA ILE A 74 14.60 2.04 -29.38
C ILE A 74 13.20 2.17 -28.79
N VAL A 75 12.18 2.45 -29.60
CA VAL A 75 10.79 2.51 -29.13
C VAL A 75 10.34 1.16 -28.57
N LEU A 76 10.64 0.05 -29.26
CA LEU A 76 10.31 -1.29 -28.79
C LEU A 76 11.02 -1.64 -27.47
N LEU A 77 12.28 -1.23 -27.32
CA LEU A 77 13.03 -1.39 -26.07
C LEU A 77 12.35 -0.64 -24.91
N ILE A 78 11.99 0.62 -25.14
CA ILE A 78 11.28 1.42 -24.13
C ILE A 78 9.95 0.77 -23.76
N LEU A 79 9.16 0.32 -24.75
CA LEU A 79 7.87 -0.34 -24.51
C LEU A 79 8.04 -1.64 -23.71
N SER A 80 9.05 -2.45 -24.03
CA SER A 80 9.34 -3.68 -23.30
C SER A 80 9.75 -3.41 -21.84
N TYR A 81 10.56 -2.36 -21.60
CA TYR A 81 10.96 -1.97 -20.25
C TYR A 81 9.76 -1.47 -19.43
N VAL A 82 8.88 -0.67 -20.04
CA VAL A 82 7.62 -0.23 -19.41
C VAL A 82 6.71 -1.42 -19.09
N PHE A 83 6.59 -2.37 -20.02
CA PHE A 83 5.78 -3.57 -19.82
C PHE A 83 6.30 -4.44 -18.67
N ILE A 84 7.61 -4.66 -18.59
CA ILE A 84 8.25 -5.34 -17.45
C ILE A 84 8.01 -4.57 -16.15
N GLY A 85 8.11 -3.25 -16.18
CA GLY A 85 7.79 -2.39 -15.05
C GLY A 85 6.35 -2.57 -14.54
N LEU A 86 5.37 -2.70 -15.44
CA LEU A 86 3.98 -2.98 -15.09
C LEU A 86 3.82 -4.37 -14.44
N ILE A 87 4.52 -5.39 -14.95
CA ILE A 87 4.52 -6.73 -14.34
C ILE A 87 5.08 -6.66 -12.91
N CYS A 88 6.23 -6.00 -12.72
CA CYS A 88 6.85 -5.81 -11.41
C CYS A 88 5.93 -5.03 -10.46
N PHE A 89 5.23 -4.01 -10.95
CA PHE A 89 4.24 -3.25 -10.18
C PHE A 89 3.07 -4.13 -9.70
N LEU A 90 2.56 -5.02 -10.55
CA LEU A 90 1.50 -5.96 -10.18
C LEU A 90 1.98 -6.98 -9.14
N ILE A 91 3.19 -7.53 -9.32
CA ILE A 91 3.80 -8.45 -8.35
C ILE A 91 3.94 -7.77 -6.99
N TYR A 92 4.48 -6.55 -6.95
CA TYR A 92 4.59 -5.77 -5.73
C TYR A 92 3.22 -5.54 -5.09
N SER A 93 2.20 -5.19 -5.88
CA SER A 93 0.83 -4.95 -5.37
C SER A 93 0.20 -6.19 -4.74
N VAL A 94 0.49 -7.38 -5.28
CA VAL A 94 0.06 -8.67 -4.70
C VAL A 94 0.71 -8.89 -3.34
N ILE A 95 2.04 -8.79 -3.26
CA ILE A 95 2.79 -9.02 -2.02
C ILE A 95 2.37 -7.99 -0.97
N GLN A 96 2.36 -6.71 -1.35
CA GLN A 96 1.99 -5.60 -0.48
C GLN A 96 0.54 -5.71 -0.01
N GLY A 97 -0.37 -6.25 -0.82
CA GLY A 97 -1.77 -6.49 -0.44
C GLY A 97 -1.92 -7.48 0.71
N ILE A 98 -1.13 -8.56 0.70
CA ILE A 98 -1.12 -9.56 1.76
C ILE A 98 -0.64 -8.94 3.08
N PHE A 99 0.46 -8.19 3.03
CA PHE A 99 1.03 -7.53 4.20
C PHE A 99 0.15 -6.39 4.74
N ASN A 100 -0.54 -5.63 3.88
CA ASN A 100 -1.52 -4.64 4.31
C ASN A 100 -2.66 -5.26 5.12
N TYR A 101 -3.13 -6.44 4.70
CA TYR A 101 -4.16 -7.16 5.43
C TYR A 101 -3.67 -7.54 6.83
N GLY A 102 -2.51 -8.20 6.94
CA GLY A 102 -1.95 -8.60 8.24
C GLY A 102 -1.64 -7.40 9.14
N TYR A 103 -1.08 -6.33 8.57
CA TYR A 103 -0.79 -5.10 9.32
C TYR A 103 -2.06 -4.40 9.81
N SER A 104 -3.13 -4.43 9.02
CA SER A 104 -4.45 -3.93 9.44
C SER A 104 -5.08 -4.78 10.54
N VAL A 105 -4.87 -6.11 10.55
CA VAL A 105 -5.29 -6.98 11.68
C VAL A 105 -4.56 -6.55 12.95
N PHE A 106 -3.23 -6.39 12.88
CA PHE A 106 -2.41 -5.99 14.01
C PHE A 106 -2.85 -4.63 14.58
N THR A 107 -3.01 -3.60 13.75
CA THR A 107 -3.40 -2.26 14.22
C THR A 107 -4.85 -2.19 14.68
N LEU A 108 -5.74 -3.01 14.14
CA LEU A 108 -7.12 -3.12 14.60
C LEU A 108 -7.19 -3.76 16.00
N ARG A 109 -6.42 -4.83 16.24
CA ARG A 109 -6.31 -5.44 17.57
C ARG A 109 -5.75 -4.45 18.60
N LEU A 110 -4.70 -3.71 18.24
CA LEU A 110 -4.19 -2.62 19.10
C LEU A 110 -5.29 -1.59 19.42
N GLY A 111 -6.04 -1.15 18.40
CA GLY A 111 -7.14 -0.20 18.56
C GLY A 111 -8.26 -0.71 19.47
N LYS A 112 -8.55 -2.01 19.42
CA LYS A 112 -9.54 -2.70 20.27
C LYS A 112 -9.00 -3.09 21.66
N ASN A 113 -7.72 -2.80 21.96
CA ASN A 113 -7.01 -3.26 23.16
C ASN A 113 -6.97 -4.80 23.30
N GLU A 114 -6.96 -5.51 22.19
CA GLU A 114 -6.77 -6.96 22.12
C GLU A 114 -5.27 -7.34 22.14
N ASP A 115 -4.99 -8.63 22.28
CA ASP A 115 -3.63 -9.17 22.24
C ASP A 115 -3.10 -9.17 20.79
N ALA A 116 -2.22 -8.21 20.50
CA ALA A 116 -1.64 -8.00 19.17
C ALA A 116 -0.23 -8.62 19.12
N LYS A 117 -0.03 -9.54 18.18
CA LYS A 117 1.19 -10.35 18.08
C LYS A 117 1.91 -10.11 16.77
N VAL A 118 3.21 -10.44 16.74
CA VAL A 118 4.00 -10.38 15.51
C VAL A 118 3.42 -11.29 14.42
N ASP A 119 2.82 -12.43 14.79
CA ASP A 119 2.14 -13.36 13.87
C ASP A 119 1.00 -12.71 13.08
N ASP A 120 0.41 -11.62 13.60
CA ASP A 120 -0.72 -10.96 12.95
C ASP A 120 -0.38 -10.42 11.56
N VAL A 121 0.88 -10.02 11.34
CA VAL A 121 1.35 -9.55 10.03
C VAL A 121 1.29 -10.65 8.96
N PHE A 122 1.34 -11.92 9.38
CA PHE A 122 1.30 -13.09 8.49
C PHE A 122 -0.11 -13.67 8.32
N VAL A 123 -1.13 -13.12 9.00
CA VAL A 123 -2.52 -13.60 8.88
C VAL A 123 -3.05 -13.52 7.45
N GLY A 124 -2.55 -12.58 6.65
CA GLY A 124 -2.87 -12.48 5.22
C GLY A 124 -2.43 -13.72 4.42
N PHE A 125 -1.41 -14.46 4.86
CA PHE A 125 -0.93 -15.67 4.17
C PHE A 125 -1.77 -16.92 4.48
N ARG A 126 -2.68 -16.85 5.46
CA ARG A 126 -3.53 -18.00 5.81
C ARG A 126 -4.50 -18.31 4.67
N LYS A 127 -4.73 -19.60 4.40
CA LYS A 127 -5.49 -20.12 3.23
C LYS A 127 -6.81 -19.39 2.97
N ASN A 128 -7.57 -19.06 4.03
CA ASN A 128 -8.89 -18.44 3.91
C ASN A 128 -8.83 -16.95 3.54
N ASN A 129 -7.70 -16.28 3.81
CA ASN A 129 -7.54 -14.83 3.64
C ASN A 129 -6.69 -14.49 2.40
N LEU A 130 -5.75 -15.36 2.04
CA LEU A 130 -4.75 -15.13 0.98
C LEU A 130 -5.35 -14.54 -0.29
N PHE A 131 -6.31 -15.24 -0.90
CA PHE A 131 -6.94 -14.78 -2.14
C PHE A 131 -7.68 -13.45 -1.98
N LYS A 132 -8.30 -13.20 -0.81
CA LYS A 132 -9.05 -11.96 -0.54
C LYS A 132 -8.09 -10.79 -0.35
N SER A 133 -7.03 -10.96 0.42
CA SER A 133 -5.99 -9.96 0.66
C SER A 133 -5.25 -9.59 -0.62
N MET A 134 -4.86 -10.58 -1.44
CA MET A 134 -4.24 -10.37 -2.75
C MET A 134 -5.17 -9.61 -3.69
N LYS A 135 -6.43 -10.07 -3.83
CA LYS A 135 -7.42 -9.45 -4.72
C LYS A 135 -7.71 -8.01 -4.31
N LEU A 136 -7.82 -7.73 -3.01
CA LEU A 136 -8.03 -6.37 -2.51
C LEU A 136 -6.82 -5.46 -2.83
N GLY A 137 -5.60 -5.94 -2.58
CA GLY A 137 -4.38 -5.18 -2.91
C GLY A 137 -4.26 -4.85 -4.38
N VAL A 138 -4.45 -5.84 -5.26
CA VAL A 138 -4.40 -5.64 -6.72
C VAL A 138 -5.51 -4.69 -7.18
N LEU A 139 -6.74 -4.89 -6.71
CA LEU A 139 -7.88 -4.07 -7.13
C LEU A 139 -7.72 -2.61 -6.68
N GLN A 140 -7.22 -2.41 -5.46
CA GLN A 140 -6.91 -1.08 -4.94
C GLN A 140 -5.77 -0.43 -5.75
N ALA A 141 -4.70 -1.17 -6.05
CA ALA A 141 -3.57 -0.67 -6.84
C ALA A 141 -4.00 -0.26 -8.26
N ILE A 142 -4.77 -1.10 -8.95
CA ILE A 142 -5.30 -0.79 -10.30
C ILE A 142 -6.17 0.46 -10.25
N PHE A 143 -7.14 0.54 -9.32
CA PHE A 143 -8.00 1.71 -9.25
C PHE A 143 -7.21 2.98 -8.93
N LEU A 144 -6.29 2.94 -7.96
CA LEU A 144 -5.48 4.10 -7.63
C LEU A 144 -4.58 4.53 -8.80
N PHE A 145 -3.97 3.57 -9.51
CA PHE A 145 -3.17 3.83 -10.70
C PHE A 145 -3.99 4.51 -11.80
N LEU A 146 -5.18 3.99 -12.11
CA LEU A 146 -6.10 4.59 -13.09
C LEU A 146 -6.53 6.01 -12.69
N TRP A 147 -6.82 6.23 -11.41
CA TRP A 147 -7.18 7.57 -10.93
C TRP A 147 -5.99 8.53 -10.97
N SER A 148 -4.78 8.07 -10.66
CA SER A 148 -3.57 8.89 -10.75
C SER A 148 -3.19 9.23 -12.19
N LEU A 149 -3.50 8.35 -13.15
CA LEU A 149 -3.27 8.61 -14.58
C LEU A 149 -4.22 9.69 -15.11
N LEU A 150 -5.46 9.75 -14.61
CA LEU A 150 -6.42 10.76 -15.02
C LEU A 150 -6.03 12.14 -14.51
N LEU A 151 -5.83 12.29 -13.19
CA LEU A 151 -5.43 13.54 -12.53
C LEU A 151 -4.93 13.25 -11.09
N ILE A 152 -4.00 14.07 -10.57
CA ILE A 152 -3.43 13.90 -9.22
C ILE A 152 -4.50 14.04 -8.11
N VAL A 153 -5.33 15.09 -8.19
CA VAL A 153 -6.35 15.42 -7.17
C VAL A 153 -7.37 14.29 -6.96
N PRO A 154 -8.06 13.75 -7.99
CA PRO A 154 -8.98 12.64 -7.79
C PRO A 154 -8.28 11.36 -7.32
N GLY A 155 -7.01 11.13 -7.70
CA GLY A 155 -6.18 10.06 -7.15
C GLY A 155 -6.11 10.11 -5.62
N ILE A 156 -5.77 11.27 -5.06
CA ILE A 156 -5.70 11.49 -3.61
C ILE A 156 -7.07 11.28 -2.93
N ILE A 157 -8.15 11.80 -3.52
CA ILE A 157 -9.52 11.63 -2.97
C ILE A 157 -9.90 10.13 -2.93
N LYS A 158 -9.51 9.36 -3.95
CA LYS A 158 -9.81 7.93 -4.05
C LYS A 158 -8.95 7.11 -3.09
N TYR A 159 -7.69 7.48 -2.87
CA TYR A 159 -6.85 6.92 -1.83
C TYR A 159 -7.55 6.97 -0.47
N PHE A 160 -8.03 8.14 -0.05
CA PHE A 160 -8.79 8.26 1.21
C PHE A 160 -10.11 7.49 1.18
N SER A 161 -10.78 7.39 0.02
CA SER A 161 -12.04 6.65 -0.09
C SER A 161 -11.89 5.14 0.15
N TYR A 162 -10.72 4.58 -0.18
CA TYR A 162 -10.44 3.14 -0.05
C TYR A 162 -9.61 2.78 1.18
N SER A 163 -9.23 3.76 1.99
CA SER A 163 -8.35 3.60 3.15
C SER A 163 -8.87 2.67 4.24
N MET A 164 -10.18 2.40 4.30
CA MET A 164 -10.80 1.54 5.32
C MET A 164 -11.08 0.12 4.83
N ALA A 165 -10.79 -0.20 3.57
CA ALA A 165 -11.22 -1.45 2.94
C ALA A 165 -10.64 -2.70 3.61
N TYR A 166 -9.38 -2.66 4.07
CA TYR A 166 -8.78 -3.78 4.79
C TYR A 166 -9.46 -4.03 6.14
N TYR A 167 -9.73 -2.97 6.92
CA TYR A 167 -10.43 -3.10 8.21
C TYR A 167 -11.83 -3.69 8.03
N ILE A 168 -12.57 -3.23 7.02
CA ILE A 168 -13.91 -3.76 6.70
C ILE A 168 -13.84 -5.24 6.32
N LEU A 169 -12.87 -5.63 5.49
CA LEU A 169 -12.71 -7.02 5.07
C LEU A 169 -12.34 -7.94 6.24
N ILE A 170 -11.58 -7.44 7.21
CA ILE A 170 -11.25 -8.18 8.44
C ILE A 170 -12.49 -8.40 9.31
N GLU A 171 -13.34 -7.38 9.46
CA GLU A 171 -14.55 -7.46 10.29
C GLU A 171 -15.72 -8.15 9.58
N ASN A 172 -15.71 -8.20 8.24
CA ASN A 172 -16.72 -8.88 7.43
C ASN A 172 -16.04 -9.91 6.53
N PRO A 173 -15.65 -11.09 7.07
CA PRO A 173 -14.93 -12.10 6.32
C PRO A 173 -15.69 -12.58 5.08
N ASP A 174 -17.02 -12.52 5.08
CA ASP A 174 -17.86 -12.95 3.96
C ASP A 174 -17.80 -12.00 2.75
N TYR A 175 -17.31 -10.78 2.94
CA TYR A 175 -17.20 -9.82 1.84
C TYR A 175 -16.13 -10.21 0.84
N THR A 176 -16.42 -9.94 -0.43
CA THR A 176 -15.44 -9.91 -1.50
C THR A 176 -14.61 -8.61 -1.44
N ALA A 177 -13.43 -8.63 -2.06
CA ALA A 177 -12.57 -7.43 -2.15
C ALA A 177 -13.29 -6.20 -2.73
N SER A 178 -14.17 -6.40 -3.72
CA SER A 178 -14.96 -5.32 -4.32
C SER A 178 -16.01 -4.77 -3.36
N GLU A 179 -16.64 -5.63 -2.57
CA GLU A 179 -17.62 -5.23 -1.55
C GLU A 179 -16.96 -4.43 -0.44
N ALA A 180 -15.79 -4.87 0.03
CA ALA A 180 -15.00 -4.12 1.01
C ALA A 180 -14.62 -2.71 0.50
N LEU A 181 -14.22 -2.57 -0.77
CA LEU A 181 -13.95 -1.25 -1.36
C LEU A 181 -15.20 -0.37 -1.49
N ARG A 182 -16.33 -0.97 -1.90
CA ARG A 182 -17.62 -0.28 -2.01
C ARG A 182 -18.06 0.24 -0.64
N GLU A 183 -17.91 -0.59 0.37
CA GLU A 183 -18.26 -0.25 1.74
C GLU A 183 -17.33 0.81 2.33
N SER A 184 -16.02 0.70 2.10
CA SER A 184 -15.05 1.75 2.47
C SER A 184 -15.46 3.09 1.88
N LYS A 185 -15.86 3.12 0.60
CA LYS A 185 -16.32 4.33 -0.08
C LYS A 185 -17.59 4.90 0.55
N ARG A 186 -18.50 4.03 1.02
CA ARG A 186 -19.76 4.41 1.69
C ARG A 186 -19.48 5.06 3.03
N ILE A 187 -18.75 4.39 3.93
CA ILE A 187 -18.47 4.89 5.29
C ILE A 187 -17.56 6.13 5.27
N MET A 188 -16.71 6.27 4.25
CA MET A 188 -15.86 7.44 4.07
C MET A 188 -16.58 8.66 3.48
N LYS A 189 -17.85 8.54 3.05
CA LYS A 189 -18.59 9.68 2.47
C LYS A 189 -18.79 10.78 3.54
N GLY A 190 -18.29 11.98 3.27
CA GLY A 190 -18.27 13.10 4.22
C GLY A 190 -17.16 13.04 5.28
N GLN A 191 -16.37 11.96 5.32
CA GLN A 191 -15.32 11.75 6.33
C GLN A 191 -13.90 11.84 5.75
N LYS A 192 -13.76 11.90 4.41
CA LYS A 192 -12.47 12.00 3.70
C LYS A 192 -11.65 13.20 4.16
N PHE A 193 -12.29 14.36 4.34
CA PHE A 193 -11.60 15.56 4.79
C PHE A 193 -11.05 15.41 6.22
N ARG A 194 -11.76 14.72 7.11
CA ARG A 194 -11.25 14.42 8.46
C ARG A 194 -10.00 13.54 8.40
N LEU A 195 -9.99 12.53 7.53
CA LEU A 195 -8.80 11.69 7.33
C LEU A 195 -7.65 12.47 6.68
N PHE A 196 -7.96 13.38 5.76
CA PHE A 196 -6.97 14.28 5.17
C PHE A 196 -6.33 15.21 6.21
N VAL A 197 -7.13 15.82 7.09
CA VAL A 197 -6.59 16.66 8.20
C VAL A 197 -5.81 15.80 9.20
N LEU A 198 -6.25 14.56 9.47
CA LEU A 198 -5.47 13.61 10.26
C LEU A 198 -4.10 13.37 9.62
N TRP A 199 -4.06 13.09 8.31
CA TRP A 199 -2.82 12.89 7.56
C TRP A 199 -1.92 14.14 7.58
N LEU A 200 -2.48 15.33 7.36
CA LEU A 200 -1.76 16.61 7.48
C LEU A 200 -1.17 16.81 8.88
N SER A 201 -1.86 16.37 9.92
CA SER A 201 -1.34 16.47 11.29
C SER A 201 -0.12 15.55 11.55
N PHE A 202 0.20 14.63 10.63
CA PHE A 202 1.41 13.81 10.64
C PHE A 202 2.45 14.27 9.62
N ILE A 203 2.20 15.34 8.85
CA ILE A 203 3.13 15.78 7.80
C ILE A 203 4.52 16.11 8.34
N GLY A 204 4.62 16.74 9.51
CA GLY A 204 5.92 17.04 10.13
C GLY A 204 6.71 15.77 10.49
N TRP A 205 6.01 14.72 10.92
CA TRP A 205 6.60 13.42 11.18
C TRP A 205 7.06 12.75 9.89
N PHE A 206 6.26 12.81 8.83
CA PHE A 206 6.63 12.26 7.52
C PHE A 206 7.84 13.00 6.90
N LEU A 207 7.91 14.32 7.04
CA LEU A 207 9.06 15.12 6.60
C LEU A 207 10.31 14.77 7.41
N LEU A 208 10.19 14.62 8.74
CA LEU A 208 11.29 14.22 9.59
C LEU A 208 11.82 12.83 9.19
N THR A 209 10.92 11.86 8.96
CA THR A 209 11.33 10.52 8.49
C THR A 209 11.90 10.53 7.09
N ALA A 210 11.42 11.41 6.20
CA ALA A 210 11.99 11.55 4.88
C ALA A 210 13.42 12.10 4.96
N PHE A 211 13.63 13.15 5.76
CA PHE A 211 14.93 13.77 5.95
C PHE A 211 15.96 12.81 6.59
N ILE A 212 15.60 12.14 7.69
CA ILE A 212 16.47 11.14 8.33
C ILE A 212 16.61 9.89 7.45
N GLY A 213 15.55 9.55 6.72
CA GLY A 213 15.49 8.39 5.83
C GLY A 213 16.50 8.44 4.69
N MET A 214 16.83 9.65 4.20
CA MET A 214 17.90 9.86 3.21
C MET A 214 19.26 9.32 3.68
N PHE A 215 19.52 9.36 4.99
CA PHE A 215 20.78 8.90 5.58
C PHE A 215 20.70 7.47 6.15
N THR A 216 19.50 6.90 6.27
CA THR A 216 19.27 5.65 7.02
C THR A 216 18.52 4.58 6.20
N PHE A 217 18.57 4.65 4.87
CA PHE A 217 17.85 3.72 3.98
C PHE A 217 16.36 3.59 4.33
N ASN A 218 15.72 4.71 4.66
CA ASN A 218 14.31 4.78 5.08
C ASN A 218 13.95 4.02 6.38
N LEU A 219 14.91 3.64 7.22
CA LEU A 219 14.62 2.99 8.52
C LEU A 219 13.70 3.84 9.41
N SER A 220 13.75 5.17 9.30
CA SER A 220 12.98 6.07 10.16
C SER A 220 11.46 5.83 10.09
N PHE A 221 10.94 5.32 8.98
CA PHE A 221 9.50 5.05 8.82
C PHE A 221 8.96 3.98 9.77
N ILE A 222 9.79 3.02 10.22
CA ILE A 222 9.34 1.93 11.09
C ILE A 222 8.89 2.42 12.48
N PHE A 223 9.42 3.56 12.94
CA PHE A 223 9.09 4.13 14.24
C PHE A 223 7.78 4.92 14.23
N ILE A 224 7.46 5.57 13.11
CA ILE A 224 6.28 6.41 12.98
C ILE A 224 5.06 5.60 12.52
N SER A 225 5.29 4.56 11.74
CA SER A 225 4.26 3.67 11.23
C SER A 225 3.30 3.12 12.30
N PRO A 226 3.74 2.57 13.44
CA PRO A 226 2.81 2.04 14.44
C PRO A 226 1.94 3.15 15.03
N TYR A 227 2.49 4.35 15.26
CA TYR A 227 1.73 5.49 15.76
C TYR A 227 0.69 5.97 14.75
N TYR A 228 1.09 6.18 13.50
CA TYR A 228 0.18 6.63 12.45
C TYR A 228 -0.93 5.59 12.19
N ASN A 229 -0.57 4.32 11.96
CA ASN A 229 -1.55 3.31 11.55
C ASN A 229 -2.48 2.89 12.70
N THR A 230 -2.01 2.91 13.95
CA THR A 230 -2.91 2.74 15.12
C THR A 230 -3.84 3.95 15.29
N THR A 231 -3.39 5.15 14.92
CA THR A 231 -4.29 6.33 14.89
C THR A 231 -5.36 6.18 13.80
N VAL A 232 -5.01 5.60 12.64
CA VAL A 232 -5.95 5.30 11.56
C VAL A 232 -6.92 4.19 11.96
N SER A 233 -6.48 3.16 12.71
CA SER A 233 -7.41 2.14 13.23
C SER A 233 -8.40 2.71 14.26
N HIS A 234 -7.95 3.61 15.14
CA HIS A 234 -8.86 4.37 16.02
C HIS A 234 -9.83 5.27 15.24
N PHE A 235 -9.38 5.85 14.12
CA PHE A 235 -10.26 6.59 13.22
C PHE A 235 -11.33 5.69 12.61
N TYR A 236 -10.97 4.47 12.18
CA TYR A 236 -11.91 3.48 11.70
C TYR A 236 -12.96 3.10 12.76
N LEU A 237 -12.54 2.81 13.99
CA LEU A 237 -13.46 2.50 15.10
C LEU A 237 -14.43 3.66 15.40
N ASP A 238 -13.97 4.92 15.31
CA ASP A 238 -14.82 6.11 15.43
C ASP A 238 -15.84 6.22 14.27
N LEU A 239 -15.49 5.78 13.06
CA LEU A 239 -16.42 5.77 11.93
C LEU A 239 -17.57 4.78 12.14
N ILE A 240 -17.24 3.54 12.50
CA ILE A 240 -18.24 2.49 12.74
C ILE A 240 -19.17 2.90 13.87
N LYS A 241 -18.63 3.37 15.01
CA LYS A 241 -19.43 3.86 16.13
C LYS A 241 -20.42 4.98 15.74
N LYS A 242 -20.01 5.89 14.85
CA LYS A 242 -20.89 6.98 14.38
C LYS A 242 -21.96 6.50 13.41
N GLN A 243 -21.65 5.46 12.64
CA GLN A 243 -22.59 4.85 11.73
C GLN A 243 -23.67 4.10 12.50
N ASP A 244 -23.29 3.25 13.46
CA ASP A 244 -24.23 2.52 14.32
C ASP A 244 -25.17 3.48 15.06
N ALA A 245 -24.61 4.57 15.60
CA ALA A 245 -25.40 5.62 16.26
C ALA A 245 -26.33 6.40 15.30
N ARG A 246 -26.05 6.41 14.00
CA ARG A 246 -26.92 7.02 13.00
C ARG A 246 -28.02 6.05 12.58
N GLU A 247 -27.69 4.77 12.37
CA GLU A 247 -28.65 3.73 12.01
C GLU A 247 -29.68 3.53 13.13
N ALA A 248 -29.24 3.51 14.39
CA ALA A 248 -30.12 3.45 15.56
C ALA A 248 -31.09 4.64 15.67
N LYS A 249 -30.74 5.81 15.14
CA LYS A 249 -31.61 7.00 15.12
C LYS A 249 -32.60 7.02 13.97
N VAL A 250 -32.37 6.23 12.92
CA VAL A 250 -33.27 6.12 11.77
C VAL A 250 -34.29 5.00 11.98
N SER A 251 -33.96 4.02 12.84
CA SER A 251 -34.87 2.94 13.24
C SER A 251 -35.85 3.31 14.37
N ILE A 252 -35.78 4.54 14.90
CA ILE A 252 -36.70 5.12 15.90
C ILE A 252 -37.53 6.17 15.19
#